data_AF-A0A7C9RK71-F1
#
_entry.id   AF-A0A7C9RK71-F1
#
_cell.length_a   1.000
_cell.length_b   1.000
_cell.length_c   1.000
_cell.angle_alpha   90.00
_cell.angle_beta   90.00
_cell.angle_gamma   90.00
#
_symmetry.space_group_name_H-M   'P 1'
#
loop_
_entity.id
_entity.type
_entity.pdbx_description
1 polymer ?
#
loop_
_entity_poly.entity_id
_entity_poly.type
_entity_poly.pdbx_seq_one_letter_code
_entity_poly.pdbx_strand_id
1 'polypeptide(L)'
;LIVLAIGAYLATIGKISIGTFVTFESAFWEISYNIAHLMHFIPVAIQAAAAVRHMEELLDEPTRGADRPGAPDLPRITDNINFDRVVFKYEGSDTTVLDGLSLKIGAGKNIAIVGPSGSGKSTLLNLILRLYEPNEGKVTIDGVDVRRVTRDSLRRSMAVVFQENMLFNMSLRENIRLGKDGATDQEVEEAAKKAEIHRYIMGLPQKYDTVVGERGDTLSGGQRQRIAIARAIVRNPSVLLLDEATSALDQTTEAAINRTLLKVAKGRTMIFSTHRLTSVVDMDEIIVISNGKAIERGPHAELLKANGMYRKLWDDQLHQSHHPAEDDEDDDDED
;
A
#
# COMPACT_ATOMS: atom_id res chain seq x y z
N LEU A 1 -48.70 -40.65 4.87
CA LEU A 1 -50.17 -40.88 4.96
C LEU A 1 -50.59 -42.20 4.31
N ILE A 2 -50.27 -42.46 3.04
CA ILE A 2 -50.66 -43.71 2.35
C ILE A 2 -50.11 -44.96 3.06
N VAL A 3 -48.83 -44.95 3.42
CA VAL A 3 -48.18 -46.08 4.11
C VAL A 3 -48.76 -46.34 5.51
N LEU A 4 -49.10 -45.27 6.24
CA LEU A 4 -49.75 -45.37 7.55
C LEU A 4 -51.18 -45.93 7.44
N ALA A 5 -51.94 -45.47 6.43
CA ALA A 5 -53.30 -45.94 6.18
C ALA A 5 -53.33 -47.43 5.78
N ILE A 6 -52.40 -47.86 4.91
CA ILE A 6 -52.27 -49.26 4.51
C ILE A 6 -51.77 -50.13 5.68
N GLY A 7 -50.77 -49.66 6.42
CA GLY A 7 -50.25 -50.39 7.58
C GLY A 7 -51.30 -50.55 8.69
N ALA A 8 -52.06 -49.50 8.99
CA ALA A 8 -53.18 -49.57 9.94
C ALA A 8 -54.27 -50.54 9.46
N TYR A 9 -54.61 -50.53 8.16
CA TYR A 9 -55.56 -51.48 7.58
C TYR A 9 -55.08 -52.94 7.65
N LEU A 10 -53.81 -53.19 7.37
CA LEU A 10 -53.22 -54.54 7.48
C LEU A 10 -53.20 -55.05 8.93
N ALA A 11 -53.03 -54.14 9.90
CA ALA A 11 -53.10 -54.47 11.32
C ALA A 11 -54.55 -54.80 11.75
N THR A 12 -55.56 -54.07 11.25
CA THR A 12 -56.97 -54.33 11.60
C THR A 12 -57.51 -55.63 11.02
N ILE A 13 -57.02 -56.07 9.85
CA ILE A 13 -57.37 -57.38 9.26
C ILE A 13 -56.47 -58.53 9.78
N GLY A 14 -55.62 -58.29 10.78
CA GLY A 14 -54.79 -59.30 11.43
C GLY A 14 -53.63 -59.86 10.59
N LYS A 15 -53.30 -59.22 9.45
CA LYS A 15 -52.19 -59.64 8.56
C LYS A 15 -50.81 -59.28 9.14
N ILE A 16 -50.74 -58.26 10.01
CA ILE A 16 -49.53 -57.86 10.75
C ILE A 16 -49.88 -57.60 12.22
N SER A 17 -48.89 -57.71 13.11
CA SER A 17 -49.07 -57.33 14.52
C SER A 17 -48.98 -55.82 14.71
N ILE A 18 -49.60 -55.31 15.78
CA ILE A 18 -49.48 -53.89 16.18
C ILE A 18 -48.01 -53.53 16.44
N GLY A 19 -47.23 -54.42 17.07
CA GLY A 19 -45.80 -54.22 17.31
C GLY A 19 -45.00 -54.09 16.01
N THR A 20 -45.33 -54.89 14.99
CA THR A 20 -44.72 -54.79 13.65
C THR A 20 -45.04 -53.46 12.98
N PHE A 21 -46.28 -52.98 13.11
CA PHE A 21 -46.69 -51.68 12.57
C PHE A 21 -45.94 -50.51 13.22
N VAL A 22 -45.86 -50.47 14.56
CA VAL A 22 -45.14 -49.41 15.30
C VAL A 22 -43.64 -49.42 15.01
N THR A 23 -43.04 -50.62 14.90
CA THR A 23 -41.62 -50.77 14.54
C THR A 23 -41.35 -50.24 13.13
N PHE A 24 -42.23 -50.59 12.17
CA PHE A 24 -42.12 -50.10 10.80
C PHE A 24 -42.29 -48.57 10.72
N GLU A 25 -43.24 -48.01 11.47
CA GLU A 25 -43.44 -46.55 11.51
C GLU A 25 -42.20 -45.81 12.00
N SER A 26 -41.61 -46.30 13.09
CA SER A 26 -40.40 -45.73 13.69
C SER A 26 -39.23 -45.75 12.70
N ALA A 27 -39.00 -46.91 12.06
CA ALA A 27 -37.97 -47.07 11.04
C ALA A 27 -38.23 -46.18 9.80
N PHE A 28 -39.49 -46.05 9.38
CA PHE A 28 -39.85 -45.18 8.26
C PHE A 28 -39.52 -43.72 8.55
N TRP A 29 -39.84 -43.22 9.74
CA TRP A 29 -39.49 -41.86 10.15
C TRP A 29 -37.98 -41.65 10.26
N GLU A 30 -37.25 -42.60 10.85
CA GLU A 30 -35.78 -42.52 10.96
C GLU A 30 -35.10 -42.47 9.59
N ILE A 31 -35.52 -43.33 8.65
CA ILE A 31 -35.01 -43.32 7.28
C ILE A 31 -35.35 -41.99 6.58
N SER A 32 -36.60 -41.54 6.68
CA SER A 32 -37.05 -40.29 6.05
C SER A 32 -36.27 -39.09 6.58
N TYR A 33 -36.03 -39.06 7.89
CA TYR A 33 -35.26 -38.01 8.56
C TYR A 33 -33.79 -37.99 8.11
N ASN A 34 -33.14 -39.15 8.04
CA ASN A 34 -31.75 -39.28 7.58
C ASN A 34 -31.59 -38.89 6.11
N ILE A 35 -32.56 -39.24 5.24
CA ILE A 35 -32.56 -38.81 3.84
C ILE A 35 -32.70 -37.29 3.76
N ALA A 36 -33.65 -36.70 4.49
CA ALA A 36 -33.83 -35.25 4.51
C ALA A 36 -32.58 -34.51 5.02
N HIS A 37 -31.91 -35.05 6.05
CA HIS A 37 -30.64 -34.53 6.56
C HIS A 37 -29.52 -34.61 5.52
N LEU A 38 -29.40 -35.74 4.83
CA LEU A 38 -28.41 -35.91 3.77
C LEU A 38 -28.64 -34.91 2.62
N MET A 39 -29.91 -34.69 2.24
CA MET A 39 -30.27 -33.70 1.21
C MET A 39 -29.89 -32.28 1.62
N HIS A 40 -29.95 -31.94 2.91
CA HIS A 40 -29.49 -30.65 3.41
C HIS A 40 -27.95 -30.56 3.48
N PHE A 41 -27.26 -31.68 3.65
CA PHE A 41 -25.80 -31.73 3.74
C PHE A 41 -25.09 -31.60 2.38
N ILE A 42 -25.71 -32.08 1.28
CA ILE A 42 -25.10 -32.05 -0.05
C ILE A 42 -24.67 -30.62 -0.49
N PRO A 43 -25.51 -29.58 -0.40
CA PRO A 43 -25.10 -28.21 -0.74
C PRO A 43 -23.91 -27.71 0.08
N VAL A 44 -23.88 -28.02 1.38
CA VAL A 44 -22.79 -27.65 2.29
C VAL A 44 -21.49 -28.34 1.88
N ALA A 45 -21.55 -29.62 1.53
CA ALA A 45 -20.38 -30.37 1.06
C ALA A 45 -19.82 -29.81 -0.26
N ILE A 46 -20.69 -29.41 -1.20
CA ILE A 46 -20.28 -28.77 -2.46
C ILE A 46 -19.62 -27.41 -2.19
N GLN A 47 -20.21 -26.59 -1.32
CA GLN A 47 -19.64 -25.29 -0.93
C GLN A 47 -18.28 -25.46 -0.24
N ALA A 48 -18.16 -26.42 0.69
CA ALA A 48 -16.91 -26.72 1.36
C ALA A 48 -15.83 -27.17 0.36
N ALA A 49 -16.17 -28.04 -0.59
CA ALA A 49 -15.24 -28.47 -1.63
C ALA A 49 -14.77 -27.31 -2.52
N ALA A 50 -15.64 -26.33 -2.82
CA ALA A 50 -15.25 -25.13 -3.55
C ALA A 50 -14.31 -24.23 -2.73
N ALA A 51 -14.61 -24.02 -1.45
CA ALA A 51 -13.75 -23.24 -0.56
C ALA A 51 -12.36 -23.86 -0.39
N VAL A 52 -12.27 -25.20 -0.30
CA VAL A 52 -11.00 -25.91 -0.24
C VAL A 52 -10.19 -25.68 -1.52
N ARG A 53 -10.80 -25.80 -2.70
CA ARG A 53 -10.11 -25.52 -3.97
C ARG A 53 -9.55 -24.10 -4.04
N HIS A 54 -10.32 -23.09 -3.62
CA HIS A 54 -9.82 -21.71 -3.59
C HIS A 54 -8.65 -21.53 -2.60
N MET A 55 -8.66 -22.24 -1.46
CA MET A 55 -7.53 -22.22 -0.53
C MET A 55 -6.30 -22.90 -1.13
N GLU A 56 -6.47 -24.03 -1.82
CA GLU A 56 -5.38 -24.73 -2.53
C GLU A 56 -4.78 -23.84 -3.62
N GLU A 57 -5.61 -23.20 -4.45
CA GLU A 57 -5.16 -22.24 -5.47
C GLU A 57 -4.34 -21.08 -4.86
N LEU A 58 -4.76 -20.54 -3.70
CA LEU A 58 -4.03 -19.49 -3.00
C LEU A 58 -2.69 -19.97 -2.44
N LEU A 59 -2.63 -21.21 -1.93
CA LEU A 59 -1.42 -21.80 -1.34
C LEU A 59 -0.40 -22.22 -2.40
N ASP A 60 -0.88 -22.64 -3.58
CA ASP A 60 -0.05 -23.05 -4.70
C ASP A 60 0.49 -21.87 -5.54
N GLU A 61 -0.08 -20.67 -5.40
CA GLU A 61 0.41 -19.47 -6.08
C GLU A 61 1.87 -19.18 -5.67
N PRO A 62 2.83 -19.18 -6.62
CA PRO A 62 4.23 -19.02 -6.30
C PRO A 62 4.49 -17.63 -5.71
N THR A 63 5.30 -17.56 -4.65
CA THR A 63 5.69 -16.26 -4.07
C THR A 63 6.52 -15.45 -5.08
N ARG A 64 5.87 -14.47 -5.71
CA ARG A 64 6.52 -13.61 -6.70
C ARG A 64 7.64 -12.79 -6.06
N GLY A 65 8.78 -12.76 -6.76
CA GLY A 65 9.98 -12.07 -6.29
C GLY A 65 10.54 -12.66 -4.99
N ALA A 66 10.44 -13.98 -4.76
CA ALA A 66 11.12 -14.63 -3.65
C ALA A 66 12.63 -14.35 -3.68
N ASP A 67 13.24 -14.38 -2.49
CA ASP A 67 14.69 -14.24 -2.39
C ASP A 67 15.36 -15.51 -2.91
N ARG A 68 16.51 -15.33 -3.58
CA ARG A 68 17.30 -16.48 -4.01
C ARG A 68 17.85 -17.20 -2.78
N PRO A 69 17.94 -18.54 -2.78
CA PRO A 69 18.60 -19.27 -1.71
C PRO A 69 20.01 -18.72 -1.46
N GLY A 70 20.31 -18.32 -0.22
CA GLY A 70 21.60 -17.74 0.16
C GLY A 70 21.85 -16.31 -0.33
N ALA A 71 20.81 -15.55 -0.72
CA ALA A 71 20.96 -14.13 -1.03
C ALA A 71 21.57 -13.38 0.17
N PRO A 72 22.65 -12.60 -0.03
CA PRO A 72 23.24 -11.80 1.04
C PRO A 72 22.36 -10.62 1.42
N ASP A 73 22.63 -10.07 2.60
CA ASP A 73 22.07 -8.78 2.99
C ASP A 73 22.71 -7.63 2.21
N LEU A 74 21.90 -6.66 1.80
CA LEU A 74 22.34 -5.43 1.19
C LEU A 74 23.12 -4.57 2.21
N PRO A 75 24.33 -4.13 1.90
CA PRO A 75 25.06 -3.16 2.70
C PRO A 75 24.34 -1.80 2.79
N ARG A 76 24.85 -0.90 3.63
CA ARG A 76 24.35 0.47 3.68
C ARG A 76 24.58 1.16 2.33
N ILE A 77 23.55 1.85 1.84
CA ILE A 77 23.57 2.55 0.55
C ILE A 77 24.43 3.81 0.64
N THR A 78 25.39 3.97 -0.26
CA THR A 78 26.43 5.01 -0.19
C THR A 78 26.73 5.72 -1.50
N ASP A 79 26.42 5.13 -2.65
CA ASP A 79 26.81 5.68 -3.96
C ASP A 79 25.60 6.06 -4.81
N ASN A 80 24.82 5.10 -5.31
CA ASN A 80 23.71 5.41 -6.21
C ASN A 80 22.67 4.30 -6.35
N ILE A 81 21.48 4.70 -6.79
CA ILE A 81 20.43 3.83 -7.32
C ILE A 81 20.41 4.04 -8.84
N ASN A 82 20.53 2.97 -9.61
CA ASN A 82 20.63 3.02 -11.06
C ASN A 82 19.62 2.09 -11.74
N PHE A 83 18.85 2.64 -12.67
CA PHE A 83 18.01 1.94 -13.63
C PHE A 83 18.79 1.81 -14.94
N ASP A 84 18.94 0.59 -15.44
CA ASP A 84 19.61 0.29 -16.71
C ASP A 84 18.60 -0.34 -17.67
N ARG A 85 18.18 0.45 -18.68
CA ARG A 85 17.26 0.08 -19.76
C ARG A 85 16.02 -0.68 -19.27
N VAL A 86 15.40 -0.15 -18.23
CA VAL A 86 14.25 -0.77 -17.57
C VAL A 86 13.00 -0.66 -18.42
N VAL A 87 12.43 -1.81 -18.79
CA VAL A 87 11.09 -1.93 -19.36
C VAL A 87 10.17 -2.53 -18.31
N PHE A 88 9.02 -1.91 -18.07
CA PHE A 88 8.06 -2.40 -17.10
C PHE A 88 6.60 -2.23 -17.55
N LYS A 89 5.81 -3.28 -17.33
CA LYS A 89 4.38 -3.37 -17.58
C LYS A 89 3.72 -4.13 -16.43
N TYR A 90 2.63 -3.58 -15.88
CA TYR A 90 1.85 -4.29 -14.87
C TYR A 90 1.16 -5.52 -15.49
N GLU A 91 1.09 -6.61 -14.73
CA GLU A 91 0.36 -7.80 -15.17
C GLU A 91 -1.12 -7.49 -15.42
N GLY A 92 -1.68 -8.04 -16.49
CA GLY A 92 -3.06 -7.78 -16.90
C GLY A 92 -3.31 -6.41 -17.53
N SER A 93 -2.33 -5.50 -17.52
CA SER A 93 -2.38 -4.28 -18.34
C SER A 93 -1.90 -4.59 -19.75
N ASP A 94 -2.32 -3.82 -20.75
CA ASP A 94 -1.71 -3.84 -22.09
C ASP A 94 -0.63 -2.77 -22.28
N THR A 95 -0.54 -1.81 -21.37
CA THR A 95 0.27 -0.60 -21.52
C THR A 95 1.62 -0.76 -20.82
N THR A 96 2.70 -0.56 -21.57
CA THR A 96 4.05 -0.41 -21.02
C THR A 96 4.17 0.92 -20.28
N VAL A 97 4.52 0.87 -18.99
CA VAL A 97 4.61 2.06 -18.12
C VAL A 97 6.01 2.67 -18.15
N LEU A 98 7.05 1.83 -18.16
CA LEU A 98 8.44 2.26 -18.35
C LEU A 98 8.98 1.62 -19.63
N ASP A 99 9.58 2.41 -20.50
CA ASP A 99 10.04 1.96 -21.81
C ASP A 99 11.54 2.26 -21.97
N GLY A 100 12.39 1.30 -21.57
CA GLY A 100 13.84 1.42 -21.71
C GLY A 100 14.46 2.51 -20.83
N LEU A 101 13.86 2.80 -19.67
CA LEU A 101 14.33 3.86 -18.77
C LEU A 101 15.76 3.59 -18.29
N SER A 102 16.63 4.58 -18.49
CA SER A 102 17.97 4.60 -17.90
C SER A 102 18.14 5.85 -17.06
N LEU A 103 18.40 5.67 -15.76
CA LEU A 103 18.42 6.75 -14.79
C LEU A 103 19.37 6.43 -13.64
N LYS A 104 20.24 7.39 -13.27
CA LYS A 104 21.14 7.28 -12.13
C LYS A 104 20.80 8.34 -11.08
N ILE A 105 20.48 7.89 -9.86
CA ILE A 105 20.14 8.71 -8.71
C ILE A 105 21.29 8.61 -7.70
N GLY A 106 21.96 9.74 -7.43
CA GLY A 106 23.07 9.78 -6.48
C GLY A 106 22.60 9.71 -5.02
N ALA A 107 23.34 8.98 -4.18
CA ALA A 107 23.09 8.91 -2.75
C ALA A 107 23.37 10.24 -2.05
N GLY A 108 22.66 10.49 -0.95
CA GLY A 108 22.84 11.68 -0.10
C GLY A 108 22.24 12.97 -0.64
N LYS A 109 21.51 12.90 -1.76
CA LYS A 109 20.79 14.03 -2.36
C LYS A 109 19.29 14.00 -2.05
N ASN A 110 18.66 15.14 -2.17
CA ASN A 110 17.21 15.31 -2.23
C ASN A 110 16.78 15.41 -3.69
N ILE A 111 16.15 14.35 -4.20
CA ILE A 111 15.75 14.22 -5.59
C ILE A 111 14.23 14.30 -5.68
N ALA A 112 13.71 15.09 -6.62
CA ALA A 112 12.31 15.04 -7.01
C ALA A 112 12.10 14.27 -8.31
N ILE A 113 11.06 13.47 -8.35
CA ILE A 113 10.57 12.79 -9.55
C ILE A 113 9.22 13.43 -9.89
N VAL A 114 9.15 14.12 -11.01
CA VAL A 114 7.96 14.87 -11.43
C VAL A 114 7.53 14.46 -12.84
N GLY A 115 6.31 14.80 -13.21
CA GLY A 115 5.76 14.52 -14.53
C GLY A 115 4.25 14.30 -14.50
N PRO A 116 3.60 14.17 -15.66
CA PRO A 116 2.17 13.96 -15.76
C PRO A 116 1.67 12.73 -14.98
N SER A 117 0.38 12.71 -14.67
CA SER A 117 -0.26 11.49 -14.15
C SER A 117 -0.06 10.33 -15.12
N GLY A 118 0.19 9.13 -14.59
CA GLY A 118 0.47 7.94 -15.41
C GLY A 118 1.87 7.87 -16.04
N SER A 119 2.77 8.84 -15.79
CA SER A 119 4.12 8.82 -16.39
C SER A 119 5.06 7.74 -15.84
N GLY A 120 4.68 7.05 -14.76
CA GLY A 120 5.46 5.96 -14.15
C GLY A 120 6.22 6.32 -12.86
N LYS A 121 5.97 7.48 -12.25
CA LYS A 121 6.66 7.94 -11.02
C LYS A 121 6.56 6.94 -9.85
N SER A 122 5.35 6.54 -9.47
CA SER A 122 5.14 5.56 -8.38
C SER A 122 5.70 4.18 -8.75
N THR A 123 5.68 3.81 -10.03
CA THR A 123 6.32 2.59 -10.53
C THR A 123 7.83 2.60 -10.26
N LEU A 124 8.51 3.74 -10.37
CA LEU A 124 9.94 3.84 -10.01
C LEU A 124 10.18 3.51 -8.54
N LEU A 125 9.37 4.08 -7.63
CA LEU A 125 9.47 3.80 -6.21
C LEU A 125 9.22 2.30 -5.92
N ASN A 126 8.21 1.72 -6.56
CA ASN A 126 7.89 0.30 -6.41
C ASN A 126 9.02 -0.62 -6.89
N LEU A 127 9.73 -0.25 -7.96
CA LEU A 127 10.88 -1.01 -8.45
C LEU A 127 12.11 -0.85 -7.54
N ILE A 128 12.34 0.33 -6.96
CA ILE A 128 13.40 0.56 -5.95
C ILE A 128 13.18 -0.33 -4.72
N LEU A 129 11.92 -0.46 -4.28
CA LEU A 129 11.51 -1.29 -3.14
C LEU A 129 11.47 -2.80 -3.45
N ARG A 130 11.70 -3.17 -4.72
CA ARG A 130 11.49 -4.52 -5.26
C ARG A 130 10.12 -5.06 -4.85
N LEU A 131 9.08 -4.24 -5.03
CA LEU A 131 7.68 -4.68 -4.98
C LEU A 131 7.28 -5.36 -6.30
N TYR A 132 7.88 -4.89 -7.39
CA TYR A 132 7.84 -5.53 -8.70
C TYR A 132 9.26 -5.73 -9.22
N GLU A 133 9.41 -6.63 -10.19
CA GLU A 133 10.64 -6.81 -10.96
C GLU A 133 10.41 -6.30 -12.39
N PRO A 134 11.42 -5.66 -13.01
CA PRO A 134 11.28 -5.16 -14.37
C PRO A 134 11.17 -6.33 -15.37
N ASN A 135 10.39 -6.15 -16.44
CA ASN A 135 10.29 -7.13 -17.54
C ASN A 135 11.63 -7.24 -18.28
N GLU A 136 12.28 -6.12 -18.53
CA GLU A 136 13.63 -6.05 -19.11
C GLU A 136 14.51 -5.05 -18.37
N GLY A 137 15.82 -5.21 -18.50
CA GLY A 137 16.79 -4.38 -17.80
C GLY A 137 16.99 -4.77 -16.34
N LYS A 138 17.49 -3.83 -15.54
CA LYS A 138 17.76 -4.06 -14.11
C LYS A 138 17.76 -2.77 -13.30
N VAL A 139 17.44 -2.92 -12.02
CA VAL A 139 17.63 -1.90 -10.98
C VAL A 139 18.78 -2.34 -10.10
N THR A 140 19.76 -1.47 -9.91
CA THR A 140 20.95 -1.72 -9.11
C THR A 140 21.11 -0.66 -8.03
N ILE A 141 21.60 -1.04 -6.87
CA ILE A 141 21.97 -0.14 -5.77
C ILE A 141 23.45 -0.39 -5.47
N ASP A 142 24.25 0.67 -5.53
CA ASP A 142 25.72 0.60 -5.41
C ASP A 142 26.33 -0.48 -6.32
N GLY A 143 25.79 -0.61 -7.53
CA GLY A 143 26.20 -1.60 -8.54
C GLY A 143 25.66 -3.03 -8.32
N VAL A 144 24.98 -3.30 -7.21
CA VAL A 144 24.38 -4.62 -6.91
C VAL A 144 22.93 -4.65 -7.40
N ASP A 145 22.60 -5.62 -8.24
CA ASP A 145 21.21 -5.85 -8.67
C ASP A 145 20.31 -6.20 -7.48
N VAL A 146 19.20 -5.48 -7.32
CA VAL A 146 18.27 -5.66 -6.17
C VAL A 146 17.71 -7.08 -6.08
N ARG A 147 17.69 -7.84 -7.18
CA ARG A 147 17.28 -9.26 -7.22
C ARG A 147 18.30 -10.23 -6.60
N ARG A 148 19.49 -9.74 -6.26
CA ARG A 148 20.59 -10.54 -5.70
C ARG A 148 20.75 -10.39 -4.19
N VAL A 149 19.94 -9.56 -3.53
CA VAL A 149 19.97 -9.33 -2.08
C VAL A 149 18.65 -9.72 -1.45
N THR A 150 18.63 -9.93 -0.13
CA THR A 150 17.38 -10.21 0.59
C THR A 150 16.43 -9.00 0.53
N ARG A 151 15.12 -9.25 0.35
CA ARG A 151 14.09 -8.20 0.39
C ARG A 151 14.06 -7.49 1.73
N ASP A 152 14.28 -8.24 2.79
CA ASP A 152 14.29 -7.70 4.14
C ASP A 152 15.44 -6.70 4.32
N SER A 153 16.68 -7.06 3.96
CA SER A 153 17.80 -6.11 4.03
C SER A 153 17.62 -4.88 3.15
N LEU A 154 17.15 -5.08 1.90
CA LEU A 154 16.84 -4.00 0.96
C LEU A 154 15.87 -3.02 1.60
N ARG A 155 14.73 -3.51 2.10
CA ARG A 155 13.67 -2.64 2.64
C ARG A 155 14.04 -2.09 4.01
N ARG A 156 14.78 -2.82 4.86
CA ARG A 156 15.35 -2.29 6.12
C ARG A 156 16.21 -1.05 5.87
N SER A 157 16.90 -0.95 4.74
CA SER A 157 17.70 0.23 4.38
C SER A 157 16.86 1.43 3.90
N MET A 158 15.54 1.28 3.73
CA MET A 158 14.64 2.27 3.14
C MET A 158 13.45 2.55 4.04
N ALA A 159 12.84 3.73 3.92
CA ALA A 159 11.51 3.97 4.46
C ALA A 159 10.64 4.66 3.41
N VAL A 160 9.34 4.39 3.46
CA VAL A 160 8.37 4.94 2.50
C VAL A 160 7.32 5.71 3.29
N VAL A 161 6.94 6.88 2.77
CA VAL A 161 5.81 7.66 3.24
C VAL A 161 4.88 7.85 2.04
N PHE A 162 3.71 7.23 2.10
CA PHE A 162 2.71 7.30 1.04
C PHE A 162 1.82 8.54 1.20
N GLN A 163 1.01 8.83 0.19
CA GLN A 163 -0.06 9.83 0.22
C GLN A 163 -1.09 9.50 1.29
N GLU A 164 -1.56 8.25 1.29
CA GLU A 164 -2.48 7.72 2.29
C GLU A 164 -1.75 6.73 3.19
N ASN A 165 -1.53 7.14 4.44
CA ASN A 165 -0.90 6.28 5.43
C ASN A 165 -1.95 5.61 6.31
N MET A 166 -1.98 4.28 6.26
CA MET A 166 -2.80 3.48 7.14
C MET A 166 -2.13 3.32 8.52
N LEU A 167 -2.92 3.56 9.56
CA LEU A 167 -2.58 3.19 10.93
C LEU A 167 -3.28 1.89 11.30
N PHE A 168 -2.59 1.06 12.09
CA PHE A 168 -3.13 -0.18 12.62
C PHE A 168 -3.93 0.12 13.88
N ASN A 169 -4.94 -0.71 14.16
CA ASN A 169 -5.74 -0.65 15.38
C ASN A 169 -4.90 -1.06 16.61
N MET A 170 -4.00 -0.17 17.01
CA MET A 170 -2.97 -0.32 18.05
C MET A 170 -2.68 1.05 18.66
N SER A 171 -1.88 1.10 19.72
CA SER A 171 -1.47 2.38 20.30
C SER A 171 -0.65 3.23 19.32
N LEU A 172 -0.61 4.55 19.55
CA LEU A 172 0.27 5.46 18.81
C LEU A 172 1.75 5.04 18.93
N ARG A 173 2.14 4.54 20.10
CA ARG A 173 3.47 3.96 20.37
C ARG A 173 3.78 2.81 19.41
N GLU A 174 2.91 1.79 19.36
CA GLU A 174 3.12 0.63 18.49
C GLU A 174 3.10 1.02 17.02
N ASN A 175 2.20 1.92 16.63
CA ASN A 175 2.14 2.42 15.26
C ASN A 175 3.45 3.07 14.79
N ILE A 176 4.14 3.79 15.67
CA ILE A 176 5.48 4.35 15.36
C ILE A 176 6.52 3.23 15.38
N ARG A 177 6.50 2.36 16.40
CA ARG A 177 7.44 1.25 16.59
C ARG A 177 7.50 0.28 15.41
N LEU A 178 6.41 0.11 14.66
CA LEU A 178 6.39 -0.67 13.40
C LEU A 178 7.48 -0.27 12.38
N GLY A 179 8.08 0.91 12.50
CA GLY A 179 9.20 1.30 11.66
C GLY A 179 10.50 0.53 11.93
N LYS A 180 10.67 -0.03 13.12
CA LYS A 180 11.87 -0.74 13.54
C LYS A 180 11.56 -1.77 14.63
N ASP A 181 11.78 -3.05 14.32
CA ASP A 181 11.68 -4.13 15.29
C ASP A 181 12.58 -3.88 16.50
N GLY A 182 12.02 -4.04 17.70
CA GLY A 182 12.73 -3.79 18.95
C GLY A 182 13.05 -2.32 19.25
N ALA A 183 12.43 -1.35 18.57
CA ALA A 183 12.65 0.06 18.89
C ALA A 183 12.23 0.38 20.33
N THR A 184 13.13 1.02 21.07
CA THR A 184 12.89 1.44 22.46
C THR A 184 11.86 2.56 22.53
N ASP A 185 11.22 2.74 23.69
CA ASP A 185 10.31 3.87 23.92
C ASP A 185 10.99 5.22 23.66
N GLN A 186 12.26 5.35 24.02
CA GLN A 186 13.04 6.56 23.78
C GLN A 186 13.20 6.83 22.28
N GLU A 187 13.49 5.81 21.47
CA GLU A 187 13.59 5.97 20.01
C GLU A 187 12.24 6.37 19.39
N VAL A 188 11.14 5.81 19.89
CA VAL A 188 9.77 6.16 19.47
C VAL A 188 9.45 7.62 19.82
N GLU A 189 9.79 8.07 21.03
CA GLU A 189 9.58 9.46 21.45
C GLU A 189 10.44 10.44 20.63
N GLU A 190 11.71 10.13 20.40
CA GLU A 190 12.60 10.97 19.59
C GLU A 190 12.13 11.04 18.13
N ALA A 191 11.64 9.94 17.57
CA ALA A 191 11.04 9.93 16.23
C ALA A 191 9.78 10.81 16.17
N ALA A 192 8.90 10.72 17.17
CA ALA A 192 7.70 11.56 17.27
C ALA A 192 8.02 13.05 17.45
N LYS A 193 9.09 13.40 18.18
CA LYS A 193 9.56 14.78 18.31
C LYS A 193 10.08 15.31 16.99
N LYS A 194 10.89 14.53 16.27
CA LYS A 194 11.42 14.89 14.95
C LYS A 194 10.32 15.02 13.88
N ALA A 195 9.24 14.25 13.99
CA ALA A 195 8.05 14.37 13.15
C ALA A 195 7.09 15.51 13.60
N GLU A 196 7.42 16.21 14.69
CA GLU A 196 6.62 17.27 15.33
C GLU A 196 5.20 16.81 15.76
N ILE A 197 5.00 15.53 16.08
CA ILE A 197 3.71 14.99 16.58
C ILE A 197 3.71 14.77 18.10
N HIS A 198 4.88 14.72 18.74
CA HIS A 198 5.01 14.44 20.18
C HIS A 198 4.12 15.32 21.07
N ARG A 199 4.04 16.64 20.81
CA ARG A 199 3.22 17.56 21.62
C ARG A 199 1.73 17.22 21.56
N TYR A 200 1.23 16.85 20.38
CA TYR A 200 -0.14 16.39 20.20
C TYR A 200 -0.38 15.10 20.99
N ILE A 201 0.50 14.11 20.83
CA ILE A 201 0.41 12.84 21.56
C ILE A 201 0.34 13.09 23.07
N MET A 202 1.23 13.93 23.60
CA MET A 202 1.27 14.24 25.04
C MET A 202 0.05 15.00 25.56
N GLY A 203 -0.73 15.65 24.68
CA GLY A 203 -2.00 16.28 25.01
C GLY A 203 -3.19 15.31 25.10
N LEU A 204 -3.03 14.07 24.64
CA LEU A 204 -4.07 13.04 24.73
C LEU A 204 -4.14 12.45 26.14
N PRO A 205 -5.33 12.04 26.64
CA PRO A 205 -5.47 11.46 27.98
C PRO A 205 -4.57 10.24 28.23
N GLN A 206 -4.45 9.35 27.23
CA GLN A 206 -3.64 8.12 27.29
C GLN A 206 -2.26 8.30 26.64
N LYS A 207 -1.93 9.52 26.19
CA LYS A 207 -0.65 9.86 25.56
C LYS A 207 -0.29 8.88 24.44
N TYR A 208 0.89 8.27 24.50
CA TYR A 208 1.38 7.28 23.54
C TYR A 208 0.60 5.97 23.53
N ASP A 209 -0.09 5.66 24.63
CA ASP A 209 -0.87 4.44 24.78
C ASP A 209 -2.30 4.61 24.23
N THR A 210 -2.63 5.81 23.73
CA THR A 210 -3.89 6.06 23.00
C THR A 210 -3.99 5.12 21.81
N VAL A 211 -5.03 4.29 21.80
CA VAL A 211 -5.35 3.39 20.68
C VAL A 211 -6.01 4.20 19.57
N VAL A 212 -5.44 4.14 18.37
CA VAL A 212 -6.07 4.67 17.16
C VAL A 212 -6.94 3.57 16.56
N GLY A 213 -8.20 3.88 16.25
CA GLY A 213 -9.13 2.92 15.65
C GLY A 213 -8.69 2.43 14.27
N GLU A 214 -9.53 1.64 13.60
CA GLU A 214 -9.23 1.15 12.25
C GLU A 214 -8.86 2.32 11.32
N ARG A 215 -7.74 2.20 10.60
CA ARG A 215 -7.16 3.23 9.70
C ARG A 215 -6.81 4.58 10.33
N GLY A 216 -6.99 4.77 11.64
CA GLY A 216 -6.70 6.03 12.33
C GLY A 216 -7.70 7.14 12.05
N ASP A 217 -8.98 6.79 11.85
CA ASP A 217 -10.06 7.73 11.51
C ASP A 217 -10.27 8.85 12.55
N THR A 218 -9.82 8.65 13.78
CA THR A 218 -9.88 9.65 14.86
C THR A 218 -8.84 10.77 14.74
N LEU A 219 -7.93 10.69 13.76
CA LEU A 219 -6.85 11.66 13.55
C LEU A 219 -7.11 12.50 12.30
N SER A 220 -6.57 13.73 12.27
CA SER A 220 -6.53 14.50 11.03
C SER A 220 -5.53 13.92 10.02
N GLY A 221 -5.67 14.26 8.74
CA GLY A 221 -4.73 13.81 7.69
C GLY A 221 -3.28 14.18 8.01
N GLY A 222 -3.03 15.40 8.48
CA GLY A 222 -1.70 15.84 8.89
C GLY A 222 -1.14 15.07 10.10
N GLN A 223 -1.99 14.68 11.05
CA GLN A 223 -1.56 13.85 12.19
C GLN A 223 -1.19 12.44 11.75
N ARG A 224 -2.01 11.79 10.91
CA ARG A 224 -1.67 10.48 10.31
C ARG A 224 -0.35 10.55 9.55
N GLN A 225 -0.15 11.63 8.78
CA GLN A 225 1.08 11.84 8.04
C GLN A 225 2.30 11.96 8.94
N ARG A 226 2.20 12.73 10.03
CA ARG A 226 3.32 12.86 10.98
C ARG A 226 3.62 11.56 11.72
N ILE A 227 2.63 10.70 11.96
CA ILE A 227 2.86 9.36 12.52
C ILE A 227 3.61 8.48 11.52
N ALA A 228 3.25 8.51 10.24
CA ALA A 228 3.99 7.81 9.19
C ALA A 228 5.43 8.34 9.04
N ILE A 229 5.63 9.65 9.15
CA ILE A 229 6.97 10.24 9.17
C ILE A 229 7.76 9.78 10.41
N ALA A 230 7.14 9.71 11.59
CA ALA A 230 7.78 9.15 12.78
C ALA A 230 8.17 7.68 12.59
N ARG A 231 7.29 6.87 11.96
CA ARG A 231 7.58 5.47 11.57
C ARG A 231 8.77 5.39 10.62
N ALA A 232 8.87 6.30 9.64
CA ALA A 232 10.02 6.37 8.76
C ALA A 232 11.31 6.81 9.49
N ILE A 233 11.21 7.72 10.45
CA ILE A 233 12.36 8.22 11.22
C ILE A 233 12.94 7.14 12.13
N VAL A 234 12.09 6.40 12.86
CA VAL A 234 12.55 5.37 13.82
C VAL A 234 13.30 4.24 13.11
N ARG A 235 12.95 3.95 11.85
CA ARG A 235 13.67 3.01 10.98
C ARG A 235 15.11 3.41 10.68
N ASN A 236 15.41 4.71 10.71
CA ASN A 236 16.70 5.29 10.34
C ASN A 236 17.23 4.81 8.97
N PRO A 237 16.48 5.03 7.88
CA PRO A 237 16.82 4.53 6.56
C PRO A 237 17.99 5.29 5.92
N SER A 238 18.65 4.66 4.95
CA SER A 238 19.60 5.32 4.04
C SER A 238 18.89 6.06 2.90
N VAL A 239 17.69 5.58 2.52
CA VAL A 239 16.86 6.17 1.47
C VAL A 239 15.43 6.38 1.99
N LEU A 240 14.95 7.62 1.91
CA LEU A 240 13.57 7.99 2.22
C LEU A 240 12.80 8.20 0.92
N LEU A 241 11.79 7.38 0.68
CA LEU A 241 10.91 7.46 -0.48
C LEU A 241 9.60 8.15 -0.07
N LEU A 242 9.21 9.19 -0.79
CA LEU A 242 7.96 9.91 -0.56
C LEU A 242 7.11 9.79 -1.83
N ASP A 243 5.94 9.18 -1.72
CA ASP A 243 4.99 9.06 -2.84
C ASP A 243 3.79 9.94 -2.54
N GLU A 244 3.76 11.13 -3.14
CA GLU A 244 2.69 12.12 -2.96
C GLU A 244 2.36 12.42 -1.48
N ALA A 245 3.38 12.36 -0.62
CA ALA A 245 3.25 12.41 0.84
C ALA A 245 2.58 13.68 1.42
N THR A 246 2.29 14.70 0.62
CA THR A 246 1.64 15.94 1.08
C THR A 246 0.45 16.37 0.22
N SER A 247 0.10 15.63 -0.83
CA SER A 247 -0.87 16.10 -1.83
C SER A 247 -2.30 16.19 -1.31
N ALA A 248 -2.65 15.40 -0.28
CA ALA A 248 -3.97 15.36 0.35
C ALA A 248 -4.14 16.34 1.53
N LEU A 249 -3.18 17.25 1.74
CA LEU A 249 -3.18 18.16 2.91
C LEU A 249 -3.44 19.61 2.47
N ASP A 250 -3.95 20.41 3.40
CA ASP A 250 -4.05 21.86 3.21
C ASP A 250 -2.64 22.48 3.06
N GLN A 251 -2.57 23.64 2.40
CA GLN A 251 -1.30 24.29 2.06
C GLN A 251 -0.42 24.57 3.29
N THR A 252 -1.02 24.95 4.43
CA THR A 252 -0.26 25.29 5.64
C THR A 252 0.34 24.05 6.29
N THR A 253 -0.42 22.96 6.35
CA THR A 253 0.02 21.67 6.85
C THR A 253 1.07 21.05 5.93
N GLU A 254 0.88 21.13 4.61
CA GLU A 254 1.84 20.67 3.60
C GLU A 254 3.20 21.36 3.78
N ALA A 255 3.24 22.69 3.84
CA ALA A 255 4.48 23.44 4.01
C ALA A 255 5.22 23.06 5.31
N ALA A 256 4.47 22.88 6.41
CA ALA A 256 5.04 22.45 7.68
C ALA A 256 5.63 21.03 7.62
N ILE A 257 4.96 20.10 6.93
CA ILE A 257 5.42 18.73 6.76
C ILE A 257 6.62 18.65 5.82
N ASN A 258 6.62 19.37 4.68
CA ASN A 258 7.76 19.44 3.77
C ASN A 258 9.02 19.95 4.47
N ARG A 259 8.89 20.99 5.30
CA ARG A 259 10.00 21.47 6.13
C ARG A 259 10.51 20.42 7.12
N THR A 260 9.60 19.62 7.68
CA THR A 260 9.95 18.51 8.57
C THR A 260 10.71 17.42 7.81
N LEU A 261 10.21 17.04 6.64
CA LEU A 261 10.82 16.04 5.76
C LEU A 261 12.23 16.46 5.35
N LEU A 262 12.45 17.71 4.90
CA LEU A 262 13.78 18.23 4.55
C LEU A 262 14.78 18.18 5.72
N LYS A 263 14.33 18.42 6.96
CA LYS A 263 15.19 18.24 8.15
C LYS A 263 15.56 16.78 8.37
N VAL A 264 14.60 15.88 8.17
CA VAL A 264 14.77 14.42 8.31
C VAL A 264 15.64 13.84 7.19
N ALA A 265 15.67 14.48 6.03
CA ALA A 265 16.47 14.11 4.86
C ALA A 265 17.97 14.29 5.07
N LYS A 266 18.39 15.17 5.99
CA LYS A 266 19.81 15.51 6.18
C LYS A 266 20.65 14.27 6.43
N GLY A 267 21.66 14.06 5.58
CA GLY A 267 22.57 12.91 5.65
C GLY A 267 21.98 11.59 5.10
N ARG A 268 20.87 11.66 4.37
CA ARG A 268 20.19 10.52 3.72
C ARG A 268 19.88 10.89 2.28
N THR A 269 19.54 9.89 1.47
CA THR A 269 18.96 10.12 0.15
C THR A 269 17.46 10.31 0.32
N MET A 270 16.87 11.37 -0.22
CA MET A 270 15.41 11.53 -0.30
C MET A 270 15.00 11.47 -1.77
N ILE A 271 13.96 10.69 -2.07
CA ILE A 271 13.34 10.65 -3.39
C ILE A 271 11.88 10.99 -3.21
N PHE A 272 11.45 12.13 -3.77
CA PHE A 272 10.10 12.63 -3.66
C PHE A 272 9.39 12.60 -5.01
N SER A 273 8.44 11.67 -5.15
CA SER A 273 7.46 11.65 -6.24
C SER A 273 6.31 12.59 -5.88
N THR A 274 6.09 13.62 -6.69
CA THR A 274 4.95 14.54 -6.52
C THR A 274 4.49 15.10 -7.85
N HIS A 275 3.21 15.42 -7.92
CA HIS A 275 2.69 16.29 -8.97
C HIS A 275 2.81 17.78 -8.60
N ARG A 276 2.93 18.16 -7.32
CA ARG A 276 3.01 19.58 -6.88
C ARG A 276 4.42 20.12 -7.03
N LEU A 277 4.65 20.97 -8.04
CA LEU A 277 5.99 21.44 -8.36
C LEU A 277 6.55 22.46 -7.38
N THR A 278 5.67 23.24 -6.72
CA THR A 278 6.07 24.19 -5.68
C THR A 278 6.77 23.51 -4.50
N SER A 279 6.45 22.24 -4.23
CA SER A 279 7.04 21.45 -3.14
C SER A 279 8.43 20.89 -3.45
N VAL A 280 8.96 21.08 -4.67
CA VAL A 280 10.26 20.52 -5.11
C VAL A 280 11.30 21.56 -5.55
N VAL A 281 11.00 22.85 -5.36
CA VAL A 281 11.87 23.96 -5.77
C VAL A 281 13.26 23.87 -5.13
N ASP A 282 13.32 23.46 -3.86
CA ASP A 282 14.56 23.39 -3.06
C ASP A 282 15.29 22.04 -3.17
N MET A 283 14.93 21.19 -4.13
CA MET A 283 15.55 19.87 -4.33
C MET A 283 16.89 20.01 -5.05
N ASP A 284 17.86 19.15 -4.70
CA ASP A 284 19.19 19.15 -5.32
C ASP A 284 19.12 18.79 -6.81
N GLU A 285 18.16 17.95 -7.18
CA GLU A 285 17.93 17.51 -8.55
C GLU A 285 16.46 17.17 -8.77
N ILE A 286 15.89 17.64 -9.88
CA ILE A 286 14.55 17.30 -10.34
C ILE A 286 14.69 16.47 -11.60
N ILE A 287 13.97 15.35 -11.67
CA ILE A 287 13.92 14.46 -12.82
C ILE A 287 12.50 14.44 -13.36
N VAL A 288 12.33 14.82 -14.62
CA VAL A 288 11.03 14.81 -15.29
C VAL A 288 10.85 13.49 -16.03
N ILE A 289 9.83 12.73 -15.65
CA ILE A 289 9.42 11.49 -16.30
C ILE A 289 8.22 11.75 -17.19
N SER A 290 8.33 11.34 -18.46
CA SER A 290 7.24 11.38 -19.43
C SER A 290 7.31 10.15 -20.32
N ASN A 291 6.16 9.54 -20.63
CA ASN A 291 6.05 8.34 -21.45
C ASN A 291 7.05 7.23 -21.04
N GLY A 292 7.20 7.01 -19.74
CA GLY A 292 8.08 5.97 -19.19
C GLY A 292 9.58 6.24 -19.31
N LYS A 293 9.99 7.46 -19.67
CA LYS A 293 11.40 7.86 -19.86
C LYS A 293 11.74 9.11 -19.05
N ALA A 294 12.99 9.22 -18.59
CA ALA A 294 13.53 10.45 -18.02
C ALA A 294 13.93 11.39 -19.17
N ILE A 295 13.18 12.49 -19.33
CA ILE A 295 13.33 13.41 -20.45
C ILE A 295 14.14 14.67 -20.11
N GLU A 296 14.08 15.10 -18.85
CA GLU A 296 14.80 16.27 -18.34
C GLU A 296 15.33 15.99 -16.94
N ARG A 297 16.47 16.58 -16.61
CA ARG A 297 17.04 16.53 -15.26
C ARG A 297 17.84 17.80 -14.96
N GLY A 298 17.78 18.26 -13.72
CA GLY A 298 18.56 19.41 -13.26
C GLY A 298 17.91 20.11 -12.07
N PRO A 299 18.54 21.14 -11.50
CA PRO A 299 17.92 21.99 -10.49
C PRO A 299 16.78 22.82 -11.11
N HIS A 300 15.83 23.24 -10.26
CA HIS A 300 14.66 24.02 -10.65
C HIS A 300 14.98 25.19 -11.59
N ALA A 301 15.97 26.01 -11.24
CA ALA A 301 16.34 27.20 -12.01
C ALA A 301 16.87 26.89 -13.41
N GLU A 302 17.53 25.75 -13.61
CA GLU A 302 18.02 25.33 -14.94
C GLU A 302 16.87 24.80 -15.79
N LEU A 303 15.99 23.98 -15.20
CA LEU A 303 14.83 23.43 -15.90
C LEU A 303 13.83 24.51 -16.34
N LEU A 304 13.61 25.55 -15.52
CA LEU A 304 12.78 26.70 -15.93
C LEU A 304 13.36 27.48 -17.11
N LYS A 305 14.70 27.59 -17.19
CA LYS A 305 15.41 28.27 -18.28
C LYS A 305 15.43 27.43 -19.56
N ALA A 306 15.48 26.11 -19.44
CA ALA A 306 15.48 25.18 -20.57
C ALA A 306 14.17 25.21 -21.37
N ASN A 307 13.09 25.79 -20.81
CA ASN A 307 11.78 25.94 -21.45
C ASN A 307 11.20 24.62 -22.00
N GLY A 308 11.49 23.52 -21.30
CA GLY A 308 11.05 22.17 -21.63
C GLY A 308 9.70 21.79 -21.01
N MET A 309 9.46 20.49 -20.89
CA MET A 309 8.29 19.91 -20.23
C MET A 309 8.17 20.35 -18.78
N TYR A 310 9.28 20.48 -18.04
CA TYR A 310 9.23 20.99 -16.67
C TYR A 310 8.58 22.38 -16.61
N ARG A 311 8.98 23.28 -17.51
CA ARG A 311 8.47 24.65 -17.57
C ARG A 311 6.98 24.68 -17.89
N LYS A 312 6.52 23.84 -18.82
CA LYS A 312 5.09 23.71 -19.15
C LYS A 312 4.28 23.29 -17.93
N LEU A 313 4.70 22.22 -17.24
CA LEU A 313 4.04 21.75 -16.03
C LEU A 313 4.01 22.81 -14.92
N TRP A 314 5.08 23.60 -14.80
CA TRP A 314 5.19 24.70 -13.85
C TRP A 314 4.18 25.80 -14.15
N ASP A 315 4.14 26.26 -15.39
CA ASP A 315 3.22 27.31 -15.82
C ASP A 315 1.76 26.84 -15.69
N ASP A 316 1.42 25.60 -16.07
CA ASP A 316 0.08 25.03 -15.94
C ASP A 316 -0.44 25.05 -14.48
N GLN A 317 0.42 24.71 -13.52
CA GLN A 317 0.06 24.72 -12.09
C GLN A 317 -0.10 26.12 -11.51
N LEU A 318 0.71 27.08 -11.97
CA LEU A 318 0.54 28.49 -11.60
C LEU A 318 -0.81 29.04 -12.08
N HIS A 319 -1.24 28.69 -13.29
CA HIS A 319 -2.55 29.12 -13.80
C HIS A 319 -3.71 28.49 -13.02
N GLN A 320 -3.61 27.21 -12.65
CA GLN A 320 -4.62 26.54 -11.82
C GLN A 320 -4.72 27.13 -10.41
N SER A 321 -3.60 27.59 -9.83
CA SER A 321 -3.62 28.23 -8.50
C SER A 321 -4.25 29.63 -8.46
N HIS A 322 -4.57 30.22 -9.62
CA HIS A 322 -5.09 31.58 -9.76
C HIS A 322 -6.57 31.67 -10.16
N HIS A 323 -7.31 30.57 -10.27
CA HIS A 323 -8.79 30.62 -10.33
C HIS A 323 -9.35 30.45 -8.90
N PRO A 324 -9.99 31.48 -8.31
CA PRO A 324 -10.91 31.22 -7.20
C PRO A 324 -12.01 30.30 -7.72
N ALA A 325 -12.44 29.34 -6.89
CA ALA A 325 -13.65 28.58 -7.16
C ALA A 325 -14.84 29.55 -7.30
N GLU A 326 -15.20 29.88 -8.52
CA GLU A 326 -16.55 30.29 -8.87
C GLU A 326 -17.27 29.00 -9.24
N ASP A 327 -17.78 28.30 -8.23
CA ASP A 327 -18.80 27.27 -8.44
C ASP A 327 -20.13 27.86 -7.95
N ASP A 328 -20.96 28.18 -8.94
CA ASP A 328 -22.30 27.62 -9.09
C ASP A 328 -23.34 27.97 -8.03
N GLU A 329 -23.86 29.20 -8.12
CA GLU A 329 -25.30 29.43 -7.92
C GLU A 329 -26.03 28.79 -9.10
N ASP A 330 -26.29 27.48 -9.02
CA ASP A 330 -27.25 26.83 -9.92
C ASP A 330 -28.65 27.33 -9.57
N ASP A 331 -29.27 27.93 -10.59
CA ASP A 331 -30.66 28.32 -10.70
C ASP A 331 -31.59 27.14 -10.36
N ASP A 332 -32.24 27.20 -9.19
CA ASP A 332 -33.48 26.47 -8.94
C ASP A 332 -34.64 27.24 -9.61
N ASP A 333 -34.73 27.14 -10.95
CA ASP A 333 -35.92 27.47 -11.72
C ASP A 333 -36.66 26.17 -12.13
N GLU A 334 -37.89 26.05 -11.61
CA GLU A 334 -39.09 25.41 -12.19
C GLU A 334 -39.03 23.95 -12.71
N ASP A 335 -39.60 23.01 -11.94
CA ASP A 335 -40.87 22.27 -12.25
C ASP A 335 -41.27 21.27 -11.15
#